data_AF-A0A9X3C254-F1
#
_entry.id   AF-A0A9X3C254-F1
#
_cell.length_a   1.000
_cell.length_b   1.000
_cell.length_c   1.000
_cell.angle_alpha   90.00
_cell.angle_beta   90.00
_cell.angle_gamma   90.00
#
_symmetry.space_group_name_H-M   'P 1'
#
loop_
_entity.id
_entity.type
_entity.pdbx_description
1 polymer ?
#
loop_
_entity_poly.entity_id
_entity_poly.type
_entity_poly.pdbx_seq_one_letter_code
_entity_poly.pdbx_strand_id
1 'polypeptide(L)'
;MNTPAGPPNWGPQRPWASESKPGGLPQWAIIAVALVAVLGVIAGATVYFTRDSSSGSSAEPGPTAAAVSSTGATPSPNPSDFASAADTGPVGVVTEEPTCAAWTPVNDALNAAEQNGWAQRDPSTPATAWSANQKATYEAVGAAMRTAADQTVALAKQTPHRVVRELYEQTAAYLGAYADGVATYVPANDALAQVATSTALALTSMCEAIGNGSAAARAGLVPPAAAPTAAPVASGPPTRFFQPPTDPVCTQWHALVEKYTAAFAPWRGTDPTIAAAQWGPAQQRVSNAVAPVMVGFAGDVEALAQGSANAVFQDFATFAGEYRRAFAAALPTYVPADGALTRAASAATGAIDSACLATEG
;
A
#
# COMPACT_ATOMS: atom_id res chain seq x y z
N MET A 1 -6.19 24.81 74.40
CA MET A 1 -7.44 24.35 73.76
C MET A 1 -7.22 24.48 72.25
N ASN A 2 -6.95 23.36 71.59
CA ASN A 2 -6.67 23.29 70.16
C ASN A 2 -7.98 23.12 69.39
N THR A 3 -8.24 24.00 68.42
CA THR A 3 -9.26 23.83 67.38
C THR A 3 -8.64 23.15 66.15
N PRO A 4 -9.36 22.26 65.44
CA PRO A 4 -8.79 21.52 64.32
C PRO A 4 -8.79 22.33 63.01
N ALA A 5 -7.73 22.14 62.22
CA ALA A 5 -7.53 22.71 60.89
C ALA A 5 -8.48 22.07 59.85
N GLY A 6 -9.13 22.92 59.03
CA GLY A 6 -9.90 22.50 57.86
C GLY A 6 -9.02 22.26 56.63
N PRO A 7 -9.51 21.52 55.62
CA PRO A 7 -8.74 21.16 54.43
C PRO A 7 -8.50 22.35 53.48
N PRO A 8 -7.41 22.35 52.69
CA PRO A 8 -7.04 23.49 51.84
C PRO A 8 -7.97 23.67 50.64
N ASN A 9 -8.34 24.94 50.42
CA ASN A 9 -9.15 25.46 49.32
C ASN A 9 -8.28 25.63 48.06
N TRP A 10 -8.59 24.89 46.99
CA TRP A 10 -7.97 25.07 45.68
C TRP A 10 -8.68 26.19 44.91
N GLY A 11 -7.98 27.30 44.68
CA GLY A 11 -8.49 28.42 43.88
C GLY A 11 -8.73 28.09 42.40
N PRO A 12 -9.42 28.97 41.66
CA PRO A 12 -9.86 28.69 40.29
C PRO A 12 -8.67 28.54 39.34
N GLN A 13 -8.67 27.41 38.61
CA GLN A 13 -7.73 27.09 37.53
C GLN A 13 -7.82 28.16 36.43
N ARG A 14 -6.69 28.78 36.08
CA ARG A 14 -6.60 29.69 34.94
C ARG A 14 -6.72 28.88 33.63
N PRO A 15 -7.45 29.37 32.61
CA PRO A 15 -7.46 28.72 31.31
C PRO A 15 -6.07 28.81 30.69
N TRP A 16 -5.57 27.67 30.24
CA TRP A 16 -4.39 27.54 29.41
C TRP A 16 -4.63 28.33 28.11
N ALA A 17 -3.73 29.27 27.82
CA ALA A 17 -3.73 30.01 26.57
C ALA A 17 -3.48 29.02 25.42
N SER A 18 -4.37 29.01 24.44
CA SER A 18 -4.14 28.34 23.16
C SER A 18 -3.08 29.12 22.40
N GLU A 19 -1.87 28.57 22.32
CA GLU A 19 -0.91 28.95 21.29
C GLU A 19 -1.54 28.67 19.92
N SER A 20 -1.72 29.73 19.16
CA SER A 20 -2.13 29.69 17.76
C SER A 20 -1.06 28.95 16.95
N LYS A 21 -1.35 27.72 16.51
CA LYS A 21 -0.57 27.03 15.47
C LYS A 21 -0.59 27.83 14.17
N PRO A 22 0.56 28.17 13.56
CA PRO A 22 0.58 28.67 12.19
C PRO A 22 0.37 27.52 11.21
N GLY A 23 -0.59 27.68 10.29
CA GLY A 23 -0.72 26.97 9.01
C GLY A 23 -0.58 25.45 9.01
N GLY A 24 -1.57 24.73 9.56
CA GLY A 24 -1.62 23.27 9.45
C GLY A 24 -2.08 22.81 8.05
N LEU A 25 -1.42 21.78 7.52
CA LEU A 25 -1.93 20.96 6.42
C LEU A 25 -3.36 20.51 6.75
N PRO A 26 -4.26 20.48 5.75
CA PRO A 26 -5.67 20.18 6.00
C PRO A 26 -5.84 18.76 6.56
N GLN A 27 -6.80 18.61 7.47
CA GLN A 27 -7.02 17.44 8.35
C GLN A 27 -7.14 16.10 7.61
N TRP A 28 -7.43 16.09 6.31
CA TRP A 28 -7.50 14.90 5.47
C TRP A 28 -6.13 14.28 5.16
N ALA A 29 -5.07 15.09 5.05
CA ALA A 29 -3.70 14.61 4.86
C ALA A 29 -3.18 13.78 6.06
N ILE A 30 -3.73 14.01 7.27
CA ILE A 30 -3.40 13.24 8.48
C ILE A 30 -4.05 11.84 8.45
N ILE A 31 -5.17 11.66 7.73
CA ILE A 31 -5.96 10.43 7.76
C ILE A 31 -5.34 9.34 6.87
N ALA A 32 -4.81 9.70 5.70
CA ALA A 32 -4.05 8.79 4.82
C ALA A 32 -2.71 8.39 5.45
N VAL A 33 -1.99 9.35 6.06
CA VAL A 33 -0.75 9.11 6.81
C VAL A 33 -0.98 8.23 8.05
N ALA A 34 -2.09 8.40 8.77
CA ALA A 34 -2.43 7.54 9.92
C ALA A 34 -2.77 6.09 9.52
N LEU A 35 -3.33 5.86 8.32
CA LEU A 35 -3.58 4.51 7.80
C LEU A 35 -2.27 3.77 7.49
N VAL A 36 -1.26 4.44 6.94
CA VAL A 36 0.07 3.86 6.68
C VAL A 36 0.90 3.74 7.97
N ALA A 37 0.88 4.75 8.84
CA ALA A 37 1.66 4.77 10.08
C ALA A 37 1.20 3.73 11.12
N VAL A 38 -0.12 3.50 11.26
CA VAL A 38 -0.64 2.46 12.18
C VAL A 38 -0.35 1.05 11.65
N LEU A 39 -0.31 0.85 10.33
CA LEU A 39 0.05 -0.43 9.72
C LEU A 39 1.57 -0.69 9.74
N GLY A 40 2.40 0.35 9.64
CA GLY A 40 3.86 0.24 9.77
C GLY A 40 4.33 -0.23 11.16
N VAL A 41 3.63 0.15 12.24
CA VAL A 41 3.96 -0.30 13.61
C VAL A 41 3.61 -1.78 13.83
N ILE A 42 2.64 -2.34 13.11
CA ILE A 42 2.27 -3.77 13.22
C ILE A 42 3.27 -4.66 12.45
N ALA A 43 3.84 -4.18 11.34
CA ALA A 43 4.90 -4.88 10.62
C ALA A 43 6.22 -4.95 11.44
N GLY A 44 6.50 -3.95 12.28
CA GLY A 44 7.65 -3.96 13.19
C GLY A 44 7.59 -5.03 14.30
N ALA A 45 6.40 -5.53 14.64
CA ALA A 45 6.22 -6.54 15.67
C ALA A 45 6.23 -7.99 15.14
N THR A 46 6.09 -8.22 13.82
CA THR A 46 6.05 -9.57 13.23
C THR A 46 7.42 -10.08 12.77
N VAL A 47 8.42 -9.20 12.58
CA VAL A 47 9.79 -9.61 12.24
C VAL A 47 10.54 -10.26 13.42
N TYR A 48 9.96 -10.26 14.63
CA TYR A 48 10.63 -10.82 15.82
C TYR A 48 10.38 -12.32 16.07
N PHE A 49 9.50 -13.01 15.32
CA PHE A 49 9.12 -14.41 15.63
C PHE A 49 9.33 -15.46 14.56
N THR A 50 10.14 -15.21 13.53
CA THR A 50 10.64 -16.29 12.66
C THR A 50 12.15 -16.25 12.55
N ARG A 51 12.83 -16.60 13.64
CA ARG A 51 14.21 -17.09 13.61
C ARG A 51 14.28 -18.49 14.22
N ASP A 52 14.86 -19.37 13.41
CA ASP A 52 15.44 -20.68 13.69
C ASP A 52 14.53 -21.93 13.70
N SER A 53 14.66 -22.73 12.63
CA SER A 53 15.41 -23.99 12.72
C SER A 53 15.61 -24.62 11.33
N SER A 54 16.69 -24.21 10.65
CA SER A 54 17.25 -24.99 9.54
C SER A 54 17.98 -26.21 10.12
N SER A 55 17.32 -27.37 10.09
CA SER A 55 18.03 -28.66 10.20
C SER A 55 18.00 -29.32 8.82
N GLY A 56 19.20 -29.57 8.30
CA GLY A 56 19.40 -30.08 6.95
C GLY A 56 18.92 -31.53 6.81
N SER A 57 18.53 -31.87 5.59
CA SER A 57 18.77 -33.21 5.05
C SER A 57 18.86 -33.15 3.52
N SER A 58 19.95 -33.76 3.10
CA SER A 58 20.52 -34.07 1.80
C SER A 58 19.57 -34.30 0.62
N ALA A 59 20.07 -33.90 -0.54
CA ALA A 59 19.59 -34.22 -1.87
C ALA A 59 19.67 -35.72 -2.21
N GLU A 60 18.78 -36.17 -3.09
CA GLU A 60 19.07 -37.18 -4.11
C GLU A 60 18.16 -36.98 -5.37
N PRO A 61 18.64 -37.27 -6.59
CA PRO A 61 17.93 -36.99 -7.85
C PRO A 61 17.30 -38.24 -8.50
N GLY A 62 16.20 -38.08 -9.24
CA GLY A 62 15.69 -39.11 -10.14
C GLY A 62 14.37 -38.77 -10.86
N PRO A 63 14.10 -39.30 -12.07
CA PRO A 63 13.63 -38.52 -13.22
C PRO A 63 12.24 -38.91 -13.75
N THR A 64 11.60 -38.05 -14.55
CA THR A 64 11.25 -38.28 -15.97
C THR A 64 10.36 -37.17 -16.53
N ALA A 65 10.73 -36.73 -17.74
CA ALA A 65 9.99 -35.79 -18.55
C ALA A 65 8.72 -36.43 -19.15
N ALA A 66 7.64 -35.67 -19.18
CA ALA A 66 6.53 -35.89 -20.08
C ALA A 66 6.31 -34.61 -20.89
N ALA A 67 6.62 -34.69 -22.18
CA ALA A 67 6.37 -33.66 -23.16
C ALA A 67 4.87 -33.50 -23.38
N VAL A 68 4.37 -32.26 -23.38
CA VAL A 68 3.07 -31.92 -23.97
C VAL A 68 3.34 -31.03 -25.18
N SER A 69 2.90 -31.54 -26.32
CA SER A 69 3.01 -30.97 -27.66
C SER A 69 2.35 -29.60 -27.79
N SER A 70 3.09 -28.60 -28.25
CA SER A 70 2.58 -27.32 -28.70
C SER A 70 2.28 -27.37 -30.20
N THR A 71 1.00 -27.44 -30.57
CA THR A 71 0.55 -27.22 -31.94
C THR A 71 0.44 -25.71 -32.21
N GLY A 72 1.35 -25.24 -33.05
CA GLY A 72 1.26 -24.09 -33.98
C GLY A 72 0.35 -22.92 -33.64
N ALA A 73 0.94 -21.83 -33.16
CA ALA A 73 0.44 -20.48 -33.34
C ALA A 73 1.50 -19.67 -34.10
N THR A 74 1.07 -19.06 -35.21
CA THR A 74 1.81 -18.10 -36.04
C THR A 74 2.42 -16.97 -35.20
N PRO A 75 3.66 -16.51 -35.47
CA PRO A 75 4.28 -15.44 -34.71
C PRO A 75 3.65 -14.09 -35.09
N SER A 76 2.92 -13.47 -34.16
CA SER A 76 2.56 -12.06 -34.24
C SER A 76 3.82 -11.18 -34.06
N PRO A 77 3.85 -9.96 -34.65
CA PRO A 77 5.06 -9.16 -34.71
C PRO A 77 5.34 -8.47 -33.37
N ASN A 78 6.56 -8.69 -32.87
CA ASN A 78 7.19 -8.19 -31.64
C ASN A 78 6.54 -8.66 -30.33
N PRO A 79 7.02 -9.75 -29.70
CA PRO A 79 6.68 -10.03 -28.30
C PRO A 79 7.17 -8.84 -27.47
N SER A 80 6.28 -8.16 -26.75
CA SER A 80 6.73 -7.11 -25.83
C SER A 80 7.71 -7.71 -24.81
N ASP A 81 8.70 -6.95 -24.37
CA ASP A 81 9.72 -7.38 -23.39
C ASP A 81 9.17 -7.73 -21.99
N PHE A 82 7.85 -7.71 -21.81
CA PHE A 82 7.17 -7.94 -20.54
C PHE A 82 6.47 -9.30 -20.52
N ALA A 83 6.68 -10.08 -19.46
CA ALA A 83 5.98 -11.36 -19.26
C ALA A 83 4.46 -11.22 -19.15
N SER A 84 3.98 -10.07 -18.67
CA SER A 84 2.56 -9.70 -18.56
C SER A 84 1.93 -9.17 -19.85
N ALA A 85 2.59 -9.32 -21.00
CA ALA A 85 2.08 -8.87 -22.32
C ALA A 85 0.68 -9.36 -22.65
N ALA A 86 0.41 -10.62 -22.27
CA ALA A 86 -0.84 -11.31 -22.58
C ALA A 86 -1.90 -11.16 -21.47
N ASP A 87 -1.56 -10.52 -20.35
CA ASP A 87 -2.51 -10.29 -19.27
C ASP A 87 -3.41 -9.10 -19.60
N THR A 88 -4.50 -9.38 -20.33
CA THR A 88 -5.55 -8.41 -20.68
C THR A 88 -6.82 -8.63 -19.88
N GLY A 89 -6.79 -9.52 -18.88
CA GLY A 89 -7.95 -9.89 -18.08
C GLY A 89 -8.33 -8.82 -17.04
N PRO A 90 -9.48 -8.99 -16.36
CA PRO A 90 -9.80 -8.19 -15.19
C PRO A 90 -8.74 -8.40 -14.10
N VAL A 91 -8.48 -7.34 -13.33
CA VAL A 91 -7.67 -7.47 -12.11
C VAL A 91 -8.45 -8.29 -11.10
N GLY A 92 -7.76 -9.22 -10.44
CA GLY A 92 -8.31 -10.05 -9.36
C GLY A 92 -7.30 -10.22 -8.23
N VAL A 93 -7.63 -11.07 -7.27
CA VAL A 93 -6.70 -11.46 -6.19
C VAL A 93 -5.58 -12.32 -6.78
N VAL A 94 -4.34 -11.83 -6.74
CA VAL A 94 -3.16 -12.55 -7.22
C VAL A 94 -2.83 -13.67 -6.24
N THR A 95 -2.85 -14.91 -6.71
CA THR A 95 -2.60 -16.11 -5.89
C THR A 95 -1.19 -16.66 -6.00
N GLU A 96 -0.46 -16.29 -7.05
CA GLU A 96 0.92 -16.69 -7.30
C GLU A 96 1.66 -15.48 -7.90
N GLU A 97 2.89 -15.22 -7.49
CA GLU A 97 3.71 -14.17 -8.10
C GLU A 97 5.19 -14.56 -8.01
N PRO A 98 5.83 -14.99 -9.12
CA PRO A 98 7.21 -15.45 -9.11
C PRO A 98 8.23 -14.37 -8.70
N THR A 99 7.90 -13.08 -8.81
CA THR A 99 8.83 -11.99 -8.47
C THR A 99 8.86 -11.64 -6.98
N CYS A 100 7.95 -12.19 -6.15
CA CYS A 100 7.88 -11.85 -4.73
C CYS A 100 9.20 -12.11 -3.97
N ALA A 101 9.88 -13.22 -4.26
CA ALA A 101 11.16 -13.53 -3.62
C ALA A 101 12.28 -12.55 -4.03
N ALA A 102 12.23 -12.03 -5.26
CA ALA A 102 13.21 -11.06 -5.75
C ALA A 102 12.89 -9.62 -5.29
N TRP A 103 11.64 -9.33 -4.94
CA TRP A 103 11.23 -8.04 -4.38
C TRP A 103 11.76 -7.81 -2.96
N THR A 104 11.72 -8.83 -2.10
CA THR A 104 12.14 -8.73 -0.69
C THR A 104 13.49 -8.03 -0.49
N PRO A 105 14.61 -8.44 -1.13
CA PRO A 105 15.91 -7.79 -0.92
C PRO A 105 15.96 -6.33 -1.40
N VAL A 106 15.18 -5.95 -2.41
CA VAL A 106 15.08 -4.56 -2.88
C VAL A 106 14.41 -3.70 -1.81
N ASN A 107 13.27 -4.18 -1.31
CA ASN A 107 12.50 -3.49 -0.26
C ASN A 107 13.29 -3.40 1.06
N ASP A 108 13.97 -4.47 1.46
CA ASP A 108 14.77 -4.52 2.68
C ASP A 108 15.94 -3.53 2.64
N ALA A 109 16.62 -3.42 1.49
CA ALA A 109 17.70 -2.46 1.30
C ALA A 109 17.20 -1.01 1.41
N LEU A 110 16.04 -0.71 0.81
CA LEU A 110 15.41 0.60 0.93
C LEU A 110 15.01 0.90 2.39
N ASN A 111 14.33 -0.03 3.05
CA ASN A 111 13.93 0.11 4.45
C ASN A 111 15.14 0.33 5.37
N ALA A 112 16.25 -0.38 5.14
CA ALA A 112 17.48 -0.20 5.91
C ALA A 112 18.08 1.20 5.74
N ALA A 113 18.00 1.79 4.54
CA ALA A 113 18.43 3.17 4.32
C ALA A 113 17.54 4.16 5.08
N GLU A 114 16.23 3.93 5.10
CA GLU A 114 15.24 4.78 5.78
C GLU A 114 15.30 4.70 7.31
N GLN A 115 15.79 3.60 7.90
CA GLN A 115 15.90 3.47 9.37
C GLN A 115 16.80 4.54 10.03
N ASN A 116 17.59 5.28 9.26
CA ASN A 116 18.48 6.34 9.74
C ASN A 116 17.76 7.70 9.93
N GLY A 117 16.62 7.70 10.63
CA GLY A 117 15.91 8.92 10.99
C GLY A 117 14.86 9.41 9.98
N TRP A 118 14.62 8.67 8.89
CA TRP A 118 13.67 9.07 7.85
C TRP A 118 12.26 9.24 8.38
N ALA A 119 11.81 8.31 9.23
CA ALA A 119 10.48 8.31 9.81
C ALA A 119 10.26 9.45 10.81
N GLN A 120 11.33 10.03 11.36
CA GLN A 120 11.29 11.13 12.33
C GLN A 120 11.49 12.51 11.67
N ARG A 121 11.65 12.56 10.34
CA ARG A 121 11.82 13.82 9.61
C ARG A 121 10.55 14.67 9.73
N ASP A 122 10.73 15.99 9.67
CA ASP A 122 9.63 16.91 9.38
C ASP A 122 9.55 17.12 7.86
N PRO A 123 8.54 16.55 7.17
CA PRO A 123 8.38 16.71 5.73
C PRO A 123 7.94 18.13 5.34
N SER A 124 7.51 18.97 6.30
CA SER A 124 7.08 20.35 6.04
C SER A 124 8.24 21.34 5.90
N THR A 125 9.46 20.93 6.24
CA THR A 125 10.65 21.79 6.11
C THR A 125 11.21 21.69 4.68
N PRO A 126 11.24 22.79 3.88
CA PRO A 126 11.79 22.78 2.51
C PRO A 126 13.33 22.68 2.51
N ALA A 127 13.90 22.31 1.36
CA ALA A 127 15.36 22.16 1.18
C ALA A 127 16.15 23.41 1.56
N THR A 128 15.58 24.60 1.32
CA THR A 128 16.20 25.90 1.65
C THR A 128 16.33 26.15 3.16
N ALA A 129 15.60 25.40 3.99
CA ALA A 129 15.57 25.53 5.44
C ALA A 129 16.24 24.34 6.17
N TRP A 130 16.82 23.38 5.44
CA TRP A 130 17.49 22.24 6.05
C TRP A 130 18.79 22.62 6.75
N SER A 131 19.00 22.04 7.92
CA SER A 131 20.34 21.87 8.49
C SER A 131 21.20 20.96 7.61
N ALA A 132 22.53 21.02 7.79
CA ALA A 132 23.44 20.12 7.08
C ALA A 132 23.12 18.63 7.31
N ASN A 133 22.70 18.27 8.52
CA ASN A 133 22.32 16.89 8.85
C ASN A 133 21.03 16.47 8.14
N GLN A 134 19.99 17.33 8.13
CA GLN A 134 18.75 17.04 7.39
C GLN A 134 19.06 16.85 5.90
N LYS A 135 19.84 17.76 5.31
CA LYS A 135 20.25 17.66 3.91
C LYS A 135 20.95 16.32 3.62
N ALA A 136 21.92 15.94 4.45
CA ALA A 136 22.62 14.66 4.30
C ALA A 136 21.68 13.44 4.40
N THR A 137 20.70 13.46 5.32
CA THR A 137 19.69 12.40 5.44
C THR A 137 18.82 12.30 4.18
N TYR A 138 18.30 13.42 3.67
CA TYR A 138 17.46 13.44 2.46
C TYR A 138 18.26 13.00 1.22
N GLU A 139 19.53 13.43 1.08
CA GLU A 139 20.41 13.02 -0.02
C GLU A 139 20.71 11.51 0.03
N ALA A 140 21.00 10.97 1.22
CA ALA A 140 21.25 9.54 1.40
C ALA A 140 20.02 8.68 1.06
N VAL A 141 18.83 9.08 1.55
CA VAL A 141 17.59 8.38 1.23
C VAL A 141 17.22 8.55 -0.24
N GLY A 142 17.40 9.73 -0.83
CA GLY A 142 17.19 9.95 -2.27
C GLY A 142 18.06 9.04 -3.15
N ALA A 143 19.33 8.85 -2.78
CA ALA A 143 20.21 7.91 -3.47
C ALA A 143 19.76 6.45 -3.34
N ALA A 144 19.28 6.05 -2.15
CA ALA A 144 18.71 4.71 -1.93
C ALA A 144 17.42 4.50 -2.74
N MET A 145 16.52 5.48 -2.75
CA MET A 145 15.28 5.47 -3.55
C MET A 145 15.60 5.36 -5.04
N ARG A 146 16.61 6.06 -5.56
CA ARG A 146 17.09 5.92 -6.94
C ARG A 146 17.53 4.51 -7.26
N THR A 147 18.38 3.94 -6.40
CA THR A 147 18.87 2.56 -6.56
C THR A 147 17.72 1.55 -6.56
N ALA A 148 16.78 1.70 -5.62
CA ALA A 148 15.60 0.86 -5.54
C ALA A 148 14.70 1.01 -6.79
N ALA A 149 14.55 2.22 -7.32
CA ALA A 149 13.81 2.46 -8.56
C ALA A 149 14.40 1.66 -9.73
N ASP A 150 15.71 1.75 -9.93
CA ASP A 150 16.42 1.04 -11.02
C ASP A 150 16.27 -0.50 -10.90
N GLN A 151 16.39 -1.03 -9.68
CA GLN A 151 16.21 -2.46 -9.40
C GLN A 151 14.76 -2.92 -9.64
N THR A 152 13.79 -2.07 -9.29
CA THR A 152 12.36 -2.37 -9.40
C THR A 152 11.90 -2.48 -10.86
N VAL A 153 12.46 -1.67 -11.78
CA VAL A 153 12.18 -1.76 -13.22
C VAL A 153 12.48 -3.16 -13.77
N ALA A 154 13.52 -3.83 -13.27
CA ALA A 154 13.86 -5.17 -13.73
C ALA A 154 12.80 -6.22 -13.33
N LEU A 155 12.12 -6.05 -12.21
CA LEU A 155 11.05 -6.94 -11.74
C LEU A 155 9.77 -6.77 -12.56
N ALA A 156 9.45 -5.54 -12.96
CA ALA A 156 8.29 -5.22 -13.80
C ALA A 156 8.27 -6.06 -15.11
N LYS A 157 9.44 -6.34 -15.69
CA LYS A 157 9.55 -7.15 -16.92
C LYS A 157 9.25 -8.64 -16.72
N GLN A 158 9.42 -9.14 -15.50
CA GLN A 158 9.42 -10.57 -15.18
C GLN A 158 8.07 -11.08 -14.68
N THR A 159 7.26 -10.21 -14.06
CA THR A 159 5.95 -10.61 -13.54
C THR A 159 4.97 -10.93 -14.69
N PRO A 160 4.22 -12.04 -14.60
CA PRO A 160 3.17 -12.36 -15.55
C PRO A 160 1.88 -11.56 -15.31
N HIS A 161 1.76 -10.85 -14.19
CA HIS A 161 0.57 -10.10 -13.80
C HIS A 161 0.71 -8.63 -14.14
N ARG A 162 -0.23 -8.11 -14.94
CA ARG A 162 -0.26 -6.71 -15.38
C ARG A 162 -0.28 -5.74 -14.21
N VAL A 163 -1.18 -5.94 -13.25
CA VAL A 163 -1.30 -5.06 -12.08
C VAL A 163 -0.04 -5.07 -11.22
N VAL A 164 0.67 -6.20 -11.15
CA VAL A 164 1.94 -6.30 -10.41
C VAL A 164 3.06 -5.57 -11.15
N ARG A 165 3.10 -5.69 -12.48
CA ARG A 165 4.00 -4.87 -13.32
C ARG A 165 3.77 -3.39 -13.04
N GLU A 166 2.52 -2.94 -13.06
CA GLU A 166 2.19 -1.55 -12.80
C GLU A 166 2.57 -1.10 -11.40
N LEU A 167 2.36 -1.94 -10.37
CA LEU A 167 2.82 -1.63 -9.02
C LEU A 167 4.34 -1.42 -8.99
N TYR A 168 5.13 -2.28 -9.64
CA TYR A 168 6.58 -2.08 -9.77
C TYR A 168 6.93 -0.81 -10.55
N GLU A 169 6.27 -0.56 -11.68
CA GLU A 169 6.48 0.63 -12.50
C GLU A 169 6.19 1.91 -11.73
N GLN A 170 5.08 1.95 -10.96
CA GLN A 170 4.73 3.11 -10.15
C GLN A 170 5.62 3.26 -8.92
N THR A 171 6.05 2.18 -8.27
CA THR A 171 7.10 2.25 -7.25
C THR A 171 8.37 2.88 -7.82
N ALA A 172 8.85 2.42 -8.98
CA ALA A 172 10.04 2.97 -9.63
C ALA A 172 9.88 4.44 -10.05
N ALA A 173 8.76 4.78 -10.69
CA ALA A 173 8.51 6.13 -11.19
C ALA A 173 8.46 7.17 -10.05
N TYR A 174 7.80 6.85 -8.94
CA TYR A 174 7.66 7.77 -7.80
C TYR A 174 8.92 7.84 -6.94
N LEU A 175 9.65 6.73 -6.74
CA LEU A 175 10.98 6.75 -6.11
C LEU A 175 11.96 7.63 -6.91
N GLY A 176 11.99 7.45 -8.23
CA GLY A 176 12.81 8.25 -9.14
C GLY A 176 12.47 9.74 -9.06
N ALA A 177 11.18 10.08 -9.16
CA ALA A 177 10.70 11.45 -9.09
C ALA A 177 10.99 12.12 -7.74
N TYR A 178 10.84 11.40 -6.62
CA TYR A 178 11.21 11.93 -5.31
C TYR A 178 12.71 12.23 -5.23
N ALA A 179 13.54 11.27 -5.65
CA ALA A 179 14.99 11.41 -5.63
C ALA A 179 15.48 12.59 -6.51
N ASP A 180 14.83 12.86 -7.65
CA ASP A 180 15.14 14.03 -8.48
C ASP A 180 14.76 15.35 -7.80
N GLY A 181 13.72 15.33 -6.99
CA GLY A 181 13.22 16.49 -6.25
C GLY A 181 14.02 16.84 -5.00
N VAL A 182 14.90 15.98 -4.50
CA VAL A 182 15.59 16.18 -3.20
C VAL A 182 16.34 17.51 -3.12
N ALA A 183 17.08 17.87 -4.18
CA ALA A 183 17.88 19.09 -4.19
C ALA A 183 17.04 20.38 -4.10
N THR A 184 15.79 20.32 -4.58
CA THR A 184 14.83 21.43 -4.61
C THR A 184 13.58 21.11 -3.82
N TYR A 185 13.70 20.26 -2.80
CA TYR A 185 12.55 19.70 -2.10
C TYR A 185 11.65 20.79 -1.53
N VAL A 186 10.36 20.67 -1.82
CA VAL A 186 9.27 21.40 -1.16
C VAL A 186 8.33 20.39 -0.49
N PRO A 187 7.53 20.80 0.51
CA PRO A 187 6.65 19.88 1.23
C PRO A 187 5.71 19.04 0.35
N ALA A 188 5.25 19.59 -0.77
CA ALA A 188 4.44 18.89 -1.77
C ALA A 188 5.12 17.64 -2.35
N ASN A 189 6.46 17.61 -2.39
CA ASN A 189 7.21 16.44 -2.86
C ASN A 189 7.05 15.23 -1.93
N ASP A 190 6.65 15.40 -0.66
CA ASP A 190 6.44 14.28 0.26
C ASP A 190 5.39 13.30 -0.27
N ALA A 191 4.37 13.80 -0.97
CA ALA A 191 3.36 12.98 -1.61
C ALA A 191 3.98 11.98 -2.61
N LEU A 192 5.10 12.32 -3.26
CA LEU A 192 5.80 11.38 -4.15
C LEU A 192 6.38 10.20 -3.37
N ALA A 193 7.01 10.45 -2.21
CA ALA A 193 7.49 9.39 -1.34
C ALA A 193 6.33 8.53 -0.81
N GLN A 194 5.20 9.15 -0.46
CA GLN A 194 4.03 8.41 0.02
C GLN A 194 3.45 7.46 -1.04
N VAL A 195 3.41 7.85 -2.32
CA VAL A 195 3.01 6.94 -3.40
C VAL A 195 3.99 5.77 -3.54
N ALA A 196 5.29 6.05 -3.50
CA ALA A 196 6.32 5.02 -3.56
C ALA A 196 6.19 4.02 -2.40
N THR A 197 6.06 4.50 -1.15
CA THR A 197 5.83 3.66 0.02
C THR A 197 4.54 2.85 -0.09
N SER A 198 3.45 3.47 -0.56
CA SER A 198 2.14 2.82 -0.65
C SER A 198 2.11 1.72 -1.72
N THR A 199 2.73 1.95 -2.87
CA THR A 199 2.87 0.92 -3.92
C THR A 199 3.78 -0.23 -3.49
N ALA A 200 4.91 0.09 -2.84
CA ALA A 200 5.81 -0.91 -2.23
C ALA A 200 5.11 -1.74 -1.14
N LEU A 201 4.28 -1.10 -0.31
CA LEU A 201 3.49 -1.79 0.73
C LEU A 201 2.39 -2.66 0.13
N ALA A 202 1.76 -2.24 -0.98
CA ALA A 202 0.78 -3.05 -1.70
C ALA A 202 1.43 -4.32 -2.25
N LEU A 203 2.60 -4.21 -2.89
CA LEU A 203 3.41 -5.35 -3.35
C LEU A 203 3.77 -6.29 -2.20
N THR A 204 4.31 -5.74 -1.12
CA THR A 204 4.74 -6.53 0.04
C THR A 204 3.57 -7.25 0.70
N SER A 205 2.43 -6.58 0.87
CA SER A 205 1.23 -7.16 1.47
C SER A 205 0.57 -8.21 0.56
N MET A 206 0.61 -8.00 -0.75
CA MET A 206 0.20 -9.00 -1.73
C MET A 206 1.08 -10.26 -1.63
N CYS A 207 2.40 -10.10 -1.65
CA CYS A 207 3.34 -11.21 -1.50
C CYS A 207 3.15 -11.95 -0.18
N GLU A 208 2.86 -11.25 0.91
CA GLU A 208 2.53 -11.86 2.19
C GLU A 208 1.22 -12.66 2.14
N ALA A 209 0.17 -12.11 1.51
CA ALA A 209 -1.10 -12.82 1.33
C ALA A 209 -0.95 -14.10 0.48
N ILE A 210 -0.05 -14.08 -0.50
CA ILE A 210 0.32 -15.26 -1.28
C ILE A 210 1.08 -16.26 -0.39
N GLY A 211 2.16 -15.81 0.25
CA GLY A 211 3.05 -16.68 1.03
C GLY A 211 2.39 -17.32 2.25
N ASN A 212 1.40 -16.66 2.84
CA ASN A 212 0.63 -17.19 3.97
C ASN A 212 -0.63 -17.97 3.56
N GLY A 213 -0.91 -18.07 2.25
CA GLY A 213 -2.03 -18.83 1.68
C GLY A 213 -3.39 -18.12 1.72
N SER A 214 -3.50 -16.91 2.28
CA SER A 214 -4.76 -16.18 2.36
C SER A 214 -5.29 -15.81 0.98
N ALA A 215 -4.42 -15.40 0.05
CA ALA A 215 -4.83 -15.08 -1.31
C ALA A 215 -5.53 -16.27 -1.99
N ALA A 216 -4.89 -17.44 -1.99
CA ALA A 216 -5.45 -18.66 -2.57
C ALA A 216 -6.75 -19.10 -1.87
N ALA A 217 -6.81 -19.00 -0.54
CA ALA A 217 -8.00 -19.38 0.24
C ALA A 217 -9.22 -18.49 -0.01
N ARG A 218 -9.01 -17.22 -0.37
CA ARG A 218 -10.09 -16.23 -0.51
C ARG A 218 -10.43 -15.85 -1.94
N ALA A 219 -9.51 -16.03 -2.90
CA ALA A 219 -9.71 -15.60 -4.30
C ALA A 219 -10.99 -16.16 -4.92
N GLY A 220 -11.30 -17.44 -4.72
CA GLY A 220 -12.52 -18.07 -5.26
C GLY A 220 -13.84 -17.58 -4.65
N LEU A 221 -13.79 -16.76 -3.59
CA LEU A 221 -14.96 -16.16 -2.95
C LEU A 221 -15.28 -14.77 -3.51
N VAL A 222 -14.40 -14.21 -4.35
CA VAL A 222 -14.54 -12.87 -4.91
C VAL A 222 -15.16 -12.97 -6.30
N PRO A 223 -16.28 -12.28 -6.58
CA PRO A 223 -16.80 -12.18 -7.93
C PRO A 223 -15.77 -11.49 -8.85
N PRO A 224 -15.54 -11.98 -10.07
CA PRO A 224 -14.62 -11.32 -11.00
C PRO A 224 -15.02 -9.87 -11.25
N ALA A 225 -14.05 -8.96 -11.19
CA ALA A 225 -14.24 -7.57 -11.57
C ALA A 225 -14.51 -7.43 -13.08
N ALA A 226 -15.01 -6.26 -13.48
CA ALA A 226 -15.07 -5.90 -14.89
C ALA A 226 -13.67 -5.81 -15.52
N ALA A 227 -13.56 -6.18 -16.79
CA ALA A 227 -12.33 -5.97 -17.55
C ALA A 227 -12.00 -4.46 -17.66
N PRO A 228 -10.72 -4.08 -17.75
CA PRO A 228 -10.35 -2.68 -17.95
C PRO A 228 -10.88 -2.18 -19.31
N THR A 229 -11.29 -0.91 -19.35
CA THR A 229 -11.81 -0.30 -20.59
C THR A 229 -10.70 -0.01 -21.61
N ALA A 230 -9.45 0.08 -21.14
CA ALA A 230 -8.25 0.11 -21.95
C ALA A 230 -7.16 -0.69 -21.22
N ALA A 231 -6.59 -1.69 -21.89
CA ALA A 231 -5.45 -2.41 -21.32
C ALA A 231 -4.19 -1.52 -21.40
N PRO A 232 -3.52 -1.24 -20.26
CA PRO A 232 -2.27 -0.49 -20.26
C PRO A 232 -1.19 -1.26 -21.03
N VAL A 233 -0.62 -0.61 -22.04
CA VAL A 233 0.49 -1.15 -22.84
C VAL A 233 1.79 -0.66 -22.24
N ALA A 234 2.60 -1.58 -21.74
CA ALA A 234 3.92 -1.24 -21.21
C ALA A 234 4.83 -0.78 -22.36
N SER A 235 5.34 0.45 -22.28
CA SER A 235 6.29 0.99 -23.26
C SER A 235 7.22 2.00 -22.60
N GLY A 236 8.52 1.86 -22.84
CA GLY A 236 9.52 2.82 -22.37
C GLY A 236 9.75 2.81 -20.85
N PRO A 237 10.43 3.84 -20.31
CA PRO A 237 10.64 4.00 -18.87
C PRO A 237 9.31 4.24 -18.14
N PRO A 238 9.16 3.76 -16.88
CA PRO A 238 7.96 4.00 -16.09
C PRO A 238 7.68 5.49 -15.90
N THR A 239 6.42 5.87 -16.09
CA THR A 239 5.94 7.23 -15.81
C THR A 239 4.86 7.20 -14.75
N ARG A 240 4.82 8.26 -13.93
CA ARG A 240 3.78 8.46 -12.91
C ARG A 240 2.39 8.46 -13.54
N PHE A 241 1.46 7.68 -12.99
CA PHE A 241 0.11 7.57 -13.54
C PHE A 241 -0.75 8.82 -13.35
N PHE A 242 -0.47 9.64 -12.32
CA PHE A 242 -1.00 11.00 -12.26
C PHE A 242 0.15 12.01 -12.44
N GLN A 243 -0.07 12.94 -13.37
CA GLN A 243 0.83 14.05 -13.67
C GLN A 243 0.01 15.35 -13.67
N PRO A 244 0.61 16.50 -13.32
CA PRO A 244 -0.08 17.78 -13.43
C PRO A 244 -0.53 18.06 -14.88
N PRO A 245 -1.71 18.68 -15.10
CA PRO A 245 -2.65 19.17 -14.08
C PRO A 245 -3.44 18.03 -13.39
N THR A 246 -3.92 18.28 -12.16
CA THR A 246 -4.71 17.30 -11.38
C THR A 246 -5.89 16.74 -12.17
N ASP A 247 -6.01 15.42 -12.16
CA ASP A 247 -7.12 14.71 -12.78
C ASP A 247 -8.43 14.93 -11.97
N PRO A 248 -9.56 15.30 -12.61
CA PRO A 248 -10.85 15.47 -11.93
C PRO A 248 -11.32 14.26 -11.11
N VAL A 249 -10.81 13.05 -11.40
CA VAL A 249 -11.10 11.84 -10.61
C VAL A 249 -10.64 11.97 -9.16
N CYS A 250 -9.61 12.77 -8.89
CA CYS A 250 -9.04 12.94 -7.55
C CYS A 250 -10.05 13.49 -6.54
N THR A 251 -10.88 14.46 -6.94
CA THR A 251 -11.93 14.98 -6.04
C THR A 251 -12.96 13.90 -5.67
N GLN A 252 -13.33 13.05 -6.63
CA GLN A 252 -14.27 11.95 -6.39
C GLN A 252 -13.63 10.87 -5.52
N TRP A 253 -12.35 10.57 -5.77
CA TRP A 253 -11.57 9.61 -5.00
C TRP A 253 -11.48 10.00 -3.52
N HIS A 254 -11.05 11.23 -3.23
CA HIS A 254 -10.95 11.75 -1.86
C HIS A 254 -12.28 11.62 -1.10
N ALA A 255 -13.40 11.96 -1.74
CA ALA A 255 -14.73 11.86 -1.15
C ALA A 255 -15.12 10.41 -0.83
N LEU A 256 -14.77 9.45 -1.69
CA LEU A 256 -15.00 8.03 -1.44
C LEU A 256 -14.16 7.51 -0.27
N VAL A 257 -12.87 7.87 -0.23
CA VAL A 257 -11.95 7.47 0.84
C VAL A 257 -12.37 8.05 2.20
N GLU A 258 -12.79 9.32 2.24
CA GLU A 258 -13.28 9.97 3.47
C GLU A 258 -14.53 9.25 4.01
N LYS A 259 -15.55 9.06 3.15
CA LYS A 259 -16.78 8.35 3.49
C LYS A 259 -16.49 6.94 4.02
N TYR A 260 -15.63 6.20 3.34
CA TYR A 260 -15.24 4.85 3.75
C TYR A 260 -14.51 4.85 5.10
N THR A 261 -13.54 5.73 5.28
CA THR A 261 -12.71 5.78 6.50
C THR A 261 -13.53 6.11 7.74
N ALA A 262 -14.54 6.97 7.60
CA ALA A 262 -15.50 7.26 8.65
C ALA A 262 -16.33 6.02 9.03
N ALA A 263 -16.88 5.31 8.04
CA ALA A 263 -17.68 4.10 8.26
C ALA A 263 -16.85 2.90 8.78
N PHE A 264 -15.58 2.85 8.42
CA PHE A 264 -14.63 1.81 8.82
C PHE A 264 -14.02 2.03 10.22
N ALA A 265 -14.11 3.24 10.78
CA ALA A 265 -13.46 3.62 12.03
C ALA A 265 -13.72 2.68 13.22
N PRO A 266 -14.95 2.18 13.48
CA PRO A 266 -15.19 1.27 14.60
C PRO A 266 -14.40 -0.04 14.50
N TRP A 267 -14.22 -0.56 13.28
CA TRP A 267 -13.50 -1.82 13.07
C TRP A 267 -12.00 -1.69 13.31
N ARG A 268 -11.41 -0.51 13.06
CA ARG A 268 -9.99 -0.24 13.35
C ARG A 268 -9.63 -0.35 14.83
N GLY A 269 -10.62 -0.26 15.73
CA GLY A 269 -10.42 -0.44 17.16
C GLY A 269 -10.41 -1.91 17.62
N THR A 270 -10.59 -2.87 16.71
CA THR A 270 -10.55 -4.30 17.04
C THR A 270 -9.12 -4.82 17.10
N ASP A 271 -8.91 -5.93 17.81
CA ASP A 271 -7.61 -6.62 17.83
C ASP A 271 -7.49 -7.55 16.61
N PRO A 272 -6.63 -7.25 15.63
CA PRO A 272 -6.47 -8.06 14.42
C PRO A 272 -5.73 -9.38 14.68
N THR A 273 -5.18 -9.61 15.88
CA THR A 273 -4.45 -10.85 16.20
C THR A 273 -5.37 -11.98 16.65
N ILE A 274 -6.64 -11.67 16.94
CA ILE A 274 -7.64 -12.64 17.40
C ILE A 274 -8.40 -13.21 16.20
N ALA A 275 -8.37 -14.53 16.04
CA ALA A 275 -9.12 -15.23 14.99
C ALA A 275 -10.64 -15.18 15.24
N ALA A 276 -11.45 -15.31 14.19
CA ALA A 276 -12.91 -15.27 14.27
C ALA A 276 -13.49 -16.26 15.30
N ALA A 277 -12.90 -17.45 15.40
CA ALA A 277 -13.31 -18.49 16.36
C ALA A 277 -13.16 -18.07 17.84
N GLN A 278 -12.38 -17.03 18.12
CA GLN A 278 -12.07 -16.52 19.46
C GLN A 278 -12.68 -15.15 19.73
N TRP A 279 -13.43 -14.57 18.78
CA TRP A 279 -14.03 -13.25 18.97
C TRP A 279 -15.09 -13.25 20.07
N GLY A 280 -15.00 -12.25 20.95
CA GLY A 280 -16.10 -11.91 21.82
C GLY A 280 -17.28 -11.28 21.05
N PRO A 281 -18.48 -11.20 21.65
CA PRO A 281 -19.68 -10.69 20.97
C PRO A 281 -19.53 -9.27 20.40
N ALA A 282 -18.73 -8.42 21.02
CA ALA A 282 -18.49 -7.05 20.54
C ALA A 282 -17.70 -7.04 19.23
N GLN A 283 -16.58 -7.76 19.17
CA GLN A 283 -15.74 -7.83 17.97
C GLN A 283 -16.49 -8.51 16.82
N GLN A 284 -17.23 -9.59 17.10
CA GLN A 284 -18.06 -10.25 16.09
C GLN A 284 -19.10 -9.30 15.49
N ARG A 285 -19.80 -8.50 16.31
CA ARG A 285 -20.76 -7.51 15.81
C ARG A 285 -20.10 -6.46 14.92
N VAL A 286 -18.96 -5.93 15.32
CA VAL A 286 -18.24 -4.89 14.56
C VAL A 286 -17.70 -5.47 13.24
N SER A 287 -17.13 -6.68 13.25
CA SER A 287 -16.69 -7.39 12.04
C SER A 287 -17.85 -7.66 11.08
N ASN A 288 -18.99 -8.13 11.58
CA ASN A 288 -20.17 -8.36 10.73
C ASN A 288 -20.71 -7.05 10.12
N ALA A 289 -20.68 -5.95 10.88
CA ALA A 289 -21.15 -4.66 10.42
C ALA A 289 -20.24 -4.02 9.36
N VAL A 290 -18.92 -4.28 9.40
CA VAL A 290 -17.97 -3.67 8.46
C VAL A 290 -17.92 -4.39 7.11
N ALA A 291 -18.22 -5.69 7.05
CA ALA A 291 -18.25 -6.46 5.79
C ALA A 291 -19.01 -5.77 4.65
N PRO A 292 -20.28 -5.35 4.82
CA PRO A 292 -21.01 -4.65 3.76
C PRO A 292 -20.42 -3.27 3.43
N VAL A 293 -19.77 -2.59 4.39
CA VAL A 293 -19.08 -1.31 4.14
C VAL A 293 -17.88 -1.52 3.22
N MET A 294 -17.09 -2.58 3.47
CA MET A 294 -15.95 -2.96 2.63
C MET A 294 -16.37 -3.31 1.20
N VAL A 295 -17.43 -4.12 1.05
CA VAL A 295 -17.97 -4.51 -0.27
C VAL A 295 -18.58 -3.32 -1.00
N GLY A 296 -19.30 -2.44 -0.29
CA GLY A 296 -19.85 -1.21 -0.86
C GLY A 296 -18.77 -0.28 -1.39
N PHE A 297 -17.71 -0.03 -0.59
CA PHE A 297 -16.56 0.75 -1.06
C PHE A 297 -15.87 0.11 -2.27
N ALA A 298 -15.70 -1.21 -2.28
CA ALA A 298 -15.14 -1.92 -3.44
C ALA A 298 -15.97 -1.70 -4.71
N GLY A 299 -17.31 -1.70 -4.60
CA GLY A 299 -18.20 -1.36 -5.71
C GLY A 299 -18.08 0.11 -6.15
N ASP A 300 -18.02 1.04 -5.20
CA ASP A 300 -17.90 2.47 -5.48
C ASP A 300 -16.57 2.80 -6.21
N VAL A 301 -15.43 2.19 -5.79
CA VAL A 301 -14.13 2.42 -6.45
C VAL A 301 -14.05 1.78 -7.83
N GLU A 302 -14.65 0.60 -8.04
CA GLU A 302 -14.71 -0.03 -9.35
C GLU A 302 -15.58 0.78 -10.33
N ALA A 303 -16.71 1.31 -9.86
CA ALA A 303 -17.54 2.20 -10.68
C ALA A 303 -16.78 3.48 -11.07
N LEU A 304 -16.02 4.08 -10.15
CA LEU A 304 -15.19 5.24 -10.44
C LEU A 304 -14.05 4.90 -11.42
N ALA A 305 -13.42 3.75 -11.25
CA ALA A 305 -12.39 3.22 -12.16
C ALA A 305 -12.92 3.15 -13.59
N GLN A 306 -14.06 2.49 -13.80
CA GLN A 306 -14.65 2.28 -15.12
C GLN A 306 -15.00 3.59 -15.86
N GLY A 307 -15.18 4.69 -15.13
CA GLY A 307 -15.39 6.03 -15.71
C GLY A 307 -14.11 6.78 -16.09
N SER A 308 -12.93 6.29 -15.71
CA SER A 308 -11.65 6.96 -15.92
C SER A 308 -10.98 6.53 -17.23
N ALA A 309 -10.27 7.45 -17.89
CA ALA A 309 -9.40 7.12 -19.03
C ALA A 309 -7.99 6.65 -18.61
N ASN A 310 -7.67 6.73 -17.32
CA ASN A 310 -6.37 6.34 -16.78
C ASN A 310 -6.36 4.85 -16.45
N ALA A 311 -5.68 4.07 -17.29
CA ALA A 311 -5.65 2.61 -17.20
C ALA A 311 -4.97 2.10 -15.92
N VAL A 312 -3.88 2.75 -15.46
CA VAL A 312 -3.20 2.37 -14.20
C VAL A 312 -4.09 2.68 -13.00
N PHE A 313 -4.81 3.81 -13.03
CA PHE A 313 -5.81 4.11 -12.00
C PHE A 313 -6.93 3.06 -11.99
N GLN A 314 -7.41 2.62 -13.16
CA GLN A 314 -8.42 1.57 -13.25
C GLN A 314 -7.96 0.28 -12.56
N ASP A 315 -6.75 -0.17 -12.88
CA ASP A 315 -6.19 -1.39 -12.33
C ASP A 315 -5.91 -1.27 -10.82
N PHE A 316 -5.37 -0.15 -10.34
CA PHE A 316 -5.11 0.06 -8.91
C PHE A 316 -6.40 0.16 -8.08
N ALA A 317 -7.42 0.86 -8.59
CA ALA A 317 -8.71 0.96 -7.93
C ALA A 317 -9.42 -0.40 -7.90
N THR A 318 -9.34 -1.17 -8.98
CA THR A 318 -9.87 -2.54 -9.05
C THR A 318 -9.13 -3.48 -8.11
N PHE A 319 -7.79 -3.42 -8.07
CA PHE A 319 -6.97 -4.17 -7.10
C PHE A 319 -7.39 -3.87 -5.66
N ALA A 320 -7.55 -2.58 -5.32
CA ALA A 320 -8.01 -2.17 -4.00
C ALA A 320 -9.40 -2.75 -3.67
N GLY A 321 -10.33 -2.74 -4.64
CA GLY A 321 -11.67 -3.31 -4.50
C GLY A 321 -11.66 -4.83 -4.30
N GLU A 322 -10.93 -5.57 -5.14
CA GLU A 322 -10.88 -7.03 -5.12
C GLU A 322 -10.26 -7.57 -3.84
N TYR A 323 -9.12 -7.01 -3.40
CA TYR A 323 -8.49 -7.41 -2.13
C TYR A 323 -9.38 -7.05 -0.93
N ARG A 324 -10.15 -5.97 -1.02
CA ARG A 324 -11.11 -5.59 0.01
C ARG A 324 -12.31 -6.54 0.06
N ARG A 325 -12.83 -7.00 -1.07
CA ARG A 325 -13.86 -8.05 -1.16
C ARG A 325 -13.35 -9.37 -0.60
N ALA A 326 -12.12 -9.76 -0.95
CA ALA A 326 -11.47 -10.96 -0.42
C ALA A 326 -11.40 -10.94 1.10
N PHE A 327 -10.97 -9.81 1.68
CA PHE A 327 -10.91 -9.65 3.12
C PHE A 327 -12.30 -9.68 3.77
N ALA A 328 -13.29 -9.00 3.17
CA ALA A 328 -14.67 -9.02 3.67
C ALA A 328 -15.25 -10.44 3.68
N ALA A 329 -14.97 -11.23 2.63
CA ALA A 329 -15.35 -12.64 2.54
C ALA A 329 -14.63 -13.53 3.56
N ALA A 330 -13.43 -13.13 4.01
CA ALA A 330 -12.68 -13.84 5.04
C ALA A 330 -13.26 -13.65 6.44
N LEU A 331 -13.92 -12.53 6.74
CA LEU A 331 -14.36 -12.15 8.09
C LEU A 331 -15.10 -13.25 8.88
N PRO A 332 -16.02 -14.04 8.31
CA PRO A 332 -16.69 -15.12 9.05
C PRO A 332 -15.75 -16.23 9.54
N THR A 333 -14.61 -16.41 8.86
CA THR A 333 -13.59 -17.44 9.14
C THR A 333 -12.21 -16.80 9.30
N TYR A 334 -12.18 -15.56 9.78
CA TYR A 334 -10.99 -14.74 9.83
C TYR A 334 -9.88 -15.43 10.62
N VAL A 335 -8.69 -15.45 10.03
CA VAL A 335 -7.43 -15.73 10.73
C VAL A 335 -6.48 -14.55 10.53
N PRO A 336 -5.51 -14.32 11.44
CA PRO A 336 -4.62 -13.15 11.35
C PRO A 336 -3.89 -13.00 10.02
N ALA A 337 -3.58 -14.11 9.34
CA ALA A 337 -2.98 -14.15 8.01
C ALA A 337 -3.80 -13.39 6.95
N ASP A 338 -5.14 -13.40 7.06
CA ASP A 338 -6.03 -12.67 6.14
C ASP A 338 -5.81 -11.15 6.23
N GLY A 339 -5.17 -10.65 7.31
CA GLY A 339 -4.81 -9.25 7.47
C GLY A 339 -3.94 -8.70 6.33
N ALA A 340 -3.17 -9.56 5.64
CA ALA A 340 -2.40 -9.16 4.47
C ALA A 340 -3.30 -8.65 3.32
N LEU A 341 -4.51 -9.20 3.16
CA LEU A 341 -5.46 -8.77 2.13
C LEU A 341 -5.93 -7.33 2.34
N THR A 342 -6.34 -7.00 3.57
CA THR A 342 -6.79 -5.62 3.87
C THR A 342 -5.64 -4.61 3.85
N ARG A 343 -4.41 -5.02 4.18
CA ARG A 343 -3.22 -4.17 4.02
C ARG A 343 -2.93 -3.88 2.56
N ALA A 344 -2.96 -4.88 1.68
CA ALA A 344 -2.78 -4.69 0.25
C ALA A 344 -3.84 -3.73 -0.33
N ALA A 345 -5.12 -3.94 0.01
CA ALA A 345 -6.20 -3.05 -0.42
C ALA A 345 -6.02 -1.61 0.08
N SER A 346 -5.64 -1.44 1.34
CA SER A 346 -5.45 -0.11 1.95
C SER A 346 -4.23 0.61 1.40
N ALA A 347 -3.16 -0.13 1.11
CA ALA A 347 -1.94 0.42 0.52
C ALA A 347 -2.19 0.88 -0.93
N ALA A 348 -2.91 0.11 -1.75
CA ALA A 348 -3.33 0.55 -3.08
C ALA A 348 -4.27 1.78 -3.01
N THR A 349 -5.18 1.81 -2.02
CA THR A 349 -6.03 2.99 -1.77
C THR A 349 -5.17 4.23 -1.46
N GLY A 350 -4.18 4.08 -0.58
CA GLY A 350 -3.26 5.16 -0.21
C GLY A 350 -2.38 5.60 -1.38
N ALA A 351 -1.94 4.69 -2.25
CA ALA A 351 -1.15 5.02 -3.42
C ALA A 351 -1.90 5.97 -4.37
N ILE A 352 -3.20 5.74 -4.59
CA ILE A 352 -4.04 6.61 -5.41
C ILE A 352 -4.23 7.97 -4.74
N ASP A 353 -4.54 7.98 -3.44
CA ASP A 353 -4.76 9.20 -2.65
C ASP A 353 -3.53 10.12 -2.66
N SER A 354 -2.35 9.55 -2.37
CA SER A 354 -1.07 10.26 -2.41
C SER A 354 -0.68 10.70 -3.82
N ALA A 355 -1.08 9.96 -4.86
CA ALA A 355 -0.78 10.33 -6.24
C ALA A 355 -1.61 11.53 -6.70
N CYS A 356 -2.87 11.62 -6.25
CA CYS A 356 -3.70 12.81 -6.42
C CYS A 356 -3.08 14.02 -5.73
N LEU A 357 -2.75 13.88 -4.44
CA LEU A 357 -2.02 14.88 -3.64
C LEU A 357 -0.76 15.41 -4.35
N ALA A 358 0.03 14.52 -4.95
CA ALA A 358 1.26 14.89 -5.64
C ALA A 358 1.05 15.78 -6.88
N THR A 359 -0.18 15.93 -7.37
CA THR A 359 -0.53 16.83 -8.48
C THR A 359 -1.21 18.12 -8.04
N GLU A 360 -1.74 18.16 -6.82
CA GLU A 360 -2.55 19.28 -6.30
C GLU A 360 -1.71 20.47 -5.83
N GLY A 361 -0.43 20.24 -5.50
CA GLY A 361 0.52 21.27 -5.07
C GLY A 361 0.51 21.51 -3.57
#